data_AF-A0A9P1A8Y2-F1
#
_entry.id   AF-A0A9P1A8Y2-F1
#
_cell.length_a   1.000
_cell.length_b   1.000
_cell.length_c   1.000
_cell.angle_alpha   90.00
_cell.angle_beta   90.00
_cell.angle_gamma   90.00
#
_symmetry.space_group_name_H-M   'P 1'
#
loop_
_entity.id
_entity.type
_entity.pdbx_description
1 polymer ?
#
loop_
_entity_poly.entity_id
_entity_poly.type
_entity_poly.pdbx_seq_one_letter_code
_entity_poly.pdbx_strand_id
1 'polypeptide(L)'
;MYSAEQLLLAQAMLAGQLKARAIQLSEAEQIKFLFARKAFVTARHCGRIVDGLLLSAEQRVLNGYPTRGRNGVELQANEYQHNRPAVHQAYDFERTCTRCHSRFFVMPNGKQVPATTMVCFDGEQHRNFHVHDQVSASALQRFPSTPKVNKSNCHLSSEMLALDLEMIQTVSGQTVGRITLVSCTEAVLLDIVVKQTDRILDPMTKYSGLTIESFKTAKWTLEAARMAFLNELNERTILVGHGLANDLRVLGVVHERVIDTSVIYTHRGRRPALRNLTKNVLGYHIQQGDGHCSAEDAVASMRLAIHGLNHPEILAPQYQNLHNVI
;
A
#
# COMPACT_ATOMS: atom_id res chain seq x y z
N MET A 1 25.89 -24.34 -29.15
CA MET A 1 24.59 -23.73 -29.54
C MET A 1 23.70 -23.79 -28.31
N TYR A 2 23.34 -22.63 -27.75
CA TYR A 2 22.45 -22.57 -26.59
C TYR A 2 21.04 -23.01 -26.99
N SER A 3 20.32 -23.71 -26.11
CA SER A 3 18.95 -24.16 -26.40
C SER A 3 18.01 -22.96 -26.56
N ALA A 4 16.87 -23.15 -27.25
CA ALA A 4 15.86 -22.10 -27.42
C ALA A 4 15.35 -21.55 -26.06
N GLU A 5 15.32 -22.38 -25.01
CA GLU A 5 15.01 -21.97 -23.64
C GLU A 5 16.10 -21.07 -23.03
N GLN A 6 17.38 -21.34 -23.30
CA GLN A 6 18.48 -20.51 -22.81
C GLN A 6 18.52 -19.13 -23.48
N LEU A 7 18.14 -19.05 -24.76
CA LEU A 7 17.98 -17.77 -25.46
C LEU A 7 16.77 -16.98 -24.94
N LEU A 8 15.66 -17.66 -24.64
CA LEU A 8 14.45 -17.02 -24.11
C LEU A 8 14.66 -16.48 -22.68
N LEU A 9 15.43 -17.22 -21.86
CA LEU A 9 15.84 -16.76 -20.52
C LEU A 9 16.77 -15.54 -20.62
N ALA A 10 17.72 -15.54 -21.56
CA ALA A 10 18.62 -14.42 -21.78
C ALA A 10 17.88 -13.17 -22.32
N GLN A 11 16.84 -13.35 -23.14
CA GLN A 11 16.00 -12.25 -23.62
C GLN A 11 15.07 -11.69 -22.53
N ALA A 12 14.53 -12.53 -21.64
CA ALA A 12 13.78 -12.08 -20.47
C ALA A 12 14.66 -11.34 -19.46
N MET A 13 15.93 -11.74 -19.32
CA MET A 13 16.92 -11.03 -18.49
C MET A 13 17.35 -9.69 -19.08
N LEU A 14 17.33 -9.53 -20.41
CA LEU A 14 17.67 -8.27 -21.07
C LEU A 14 16.52 -7.23 -21.05
N ALA A 15 15.26 -7.67 -20.98
CA ALA A 15 14.08 -6.80 -20.94
C ALA A 15 13.84 -6.15 -19.55
N GLY A 16 14.48 -6.65 -18.50
CA GLY A 16 14.40 -6.14 -17.13
C GLY A 16 15.39 -5.02 -16.79
N GLN A 17 15.88 -4.27 -17.79
CA GLN A 17 16.74 -3.11 -17.55
C GLN A 17 15.95 -1.91 -17.01
N LEU A 18 15.47 -2.05 -15.78
CA LEU A 18 15.38 -0.92 -14.85
C LEU A 18 16.43 -1.19 -13.77
N LYS A 19 17.44 -0.32 -13.71
CA LYS A 19 18.40 -0.25 -12.61
C LYS A 19 17.65 0.08 -11.32
N ALA A 20 16.98 -0.90 -10.72
CA ALA A 20 16.72 -0.88 -9.30
C ALA A 20 18.08 -1.09 -8.63
N ARG A 21 18.47 -0.18 -7.73
CA ARG A 21 19.63 -0.38 -6.85
C ARG A 21 19.49 -1.77 -6.24
N ALA A 22 20.38 -2.68 -6.61
CA ALA A 22 20.40 -4.04 -6.11
C ALA A 22 20.52 -3.99 -4.59
N ILE A 23 19.49 -4.49 -3.91
CA ILE A 23 19.54 -4.78 -2.47
C ILE A 23 20.70 -5.77 -2.29
N GLN A 24 21.74 -5.37 -1.55
CA GLN A 24 22.90 -6.22 -1.25
C GLN A 24 22.50 -7.33 -0.27
N LEU A 25 21.82 -8.36 -0.77
CA LEU A 25 21.69 -9.63 -0.08
C LEU A 25 22.94 -10.48 -0.37
N SER A 26 23.42 -11.23 0.61
CA SER A 26 24.47 -12.24 0.39
C SER A 26 23.99 -13.32 -0.61
N GLU A 27 24.91 -13.97 -1.33
CA GLU A 27 24.55 -15.07 -2.25
C GLU A 27 23.72 -16.17 -1.56
N ALA A 28 24.00 -16.46 -0.29
CA ALA A 28 23.25 -17.44 0.50
C ALA A 28 21.79 -17.01 0.76
N GLU A 29 21.55 -15.71 0.99
CA GLU A 29 20.20 -15.15 1.16
C GLU A 29 19.46 -15.11 -0.18
N GLN A 30 20.14 -14.73 -1.27
CA GLN A 30 19.57 -14.78 -2.62
C GLN A 30 19.15 -16.21 -3.00
N ILE A 31 19.96 -17.21 -2.66
CA ILE A 31 19.67 -18.64 -2.88
C ILE A 31 18.49 -19.11 -2.03
N LYS A 32 18.43 -18.74 -0.73
CA LYS A 32 17.28 -19.06 0.14
C LYS A 32 15.99 -18.45 -0.39
N PHE A 33 16.02 -17.19 -0.85
CA PHE A 33 14.88 -16.55 -1.51
C PHE A 33 14.51 -17.25 -2.82
N LEU A 34 15.49 -17.66 -3.64
CA LEU A 34 15.23 -18.42 -4.87
C LEU A 34 14.57 -19.79 -4.60
N PHE A 35 14.96 -20.48 -3.52
CA PHE A 35 14.37 -21.75 -3.10
C PHE A 35 12.97 -21.56 -2.50
N ALA A 36 12.74 -20.54 -1.67
CA ALA A 36 11.41 -20.16 -1.19
C ALA A 36 10.51 -19.73 -2.36
N ARG A 37 11.06 -19.05 -3.36
CA ARG A 37 10.40 -18.66 -4.62
C ARG A 37 10.02 -19.89 -5.45
N LYS A 38 10.91 -20.87 -5.59
CA LYS A 38 10.59 -22.16 -6.22
C LYS A 38 9.54 -22.92 -5.42
N ALA A 39 9.64 -22.98 -4.10
CA ALA A 39 8.67 -23.69 -3.26
C ALA A 39 7.28 -23.05 -3.32
N PHE A 40 7.16 -21.71 -3.29
CA PHE A 40 5.89 -20.98 -3.42
C PHE A 40 5.29 -21.09 -4.83
N VAL A 41 6.11 -20.93 -5.88
CA VAL A 41 5.67 -21.03 -7.28
C VAL A 41 5.34 -22.48 -7.69
N THR A 42 6.03 -23.49 -7.13
CA THR A 42 5.71 -24.91 -7.36
C THR A 42 4.56 -25.40 -6.47
N ALA A 43 4.35 -24.80 -5.30
CA ALA A 43 3.20 -25.06 -4.45
C ALA A 43 2.00 -24.18 -4.84
N ARG A 44 1.41 -24.43 -6.01
CA ARG A 44 -0.01 -24.09 -6.30
C ARG A 44 -1.01 -24.79 -5.35
N HIS A 45 -0.58 -25.25 -4.17
CA HIS A 45 -1.22 -26.27 -3.36
C HIS A 45 -1.58 -25.85 -1.93
N CYS A 46 -1.56 -24.56 -1.57
CA CYS A 46 -2.01 -24.16 -0.24
C CYS A 46 -2.77 -22.84 -0.15
N GLY A 47 -3.79 -22.66 -1.00
CA GLY A 47 -4.76 -21.56 -0.84
C GLY A 47 -5.28 -21.43 0.60
N ARG A 48 -5.47 -22.55 1.30
CA ARG A 48 -5.92 -22.59 2.71
C ARG A 48 -4.93 -22.02 3.74
N ILE A 49 -3.61 -22.18 3.55
CA ILE A 49 -2.61 -21.66 4.50
C ILE A 49 -2.48 -20.14 4.33
N VAL A 50 -2.48 -19.67 3.09
CA VAL A 50 -2.42 -18.22 2.80
C VAL A 50 -3.66 -17.51 3.35
N ASP A 51 -4.83 -18.16 3.27
CA ASP A 51 -6.08 -17.63 3.83
C ASP A 51 -5.98 -17.37 5.35
N GLY A 52 -5.14 -18.08 6.09
CA GLY A 52 -4.94 -17.88 7.51
C GLY A 52 -4.26 -16.57 7.89
N LEU A 53 -3.63 -15.86 6.93
CA LEU A 53 -3.07 -14.52 7.14
C LEU A 53 -3.99 -13.39 6.69
N LEU A 54 -5.12 -13.70 6.06
CA LEU A 54 -6.06 -12.68 5.63
C LEU A 54 -6.69 -11.99 6.83
N LEU A 55 -6.84 -10.67 6.72
CA LEU A 55 -7.65 -9.94 7.69
C LEU A 55 -9.10 -10.43 7.62
N SER A 56 -9.72 -10.69 8.77
CA SER A 56 -11.17 -10.94 8.84
C SER A 56 -11.96 -9.67 8.48
N ALA A 57 -13.26 -9.80 8.24
CA ALA A 57 -14.12 -8.64 7.99
C ALA A 57 -14.09 -7.64 9.16
N GLU A 58 -14.15 -8.15 10.40
CA GLU A 58 -14.06 -7.35 11.62
C GLU A 58 -12.70 -6.67 11.75
N GLN A 59 -11.60 -7.38 11.46
CA GLN A 59 -10.27 -6.79 11.45
C GLN A 59 -10.15 -5.69 10.41
N ARG A 60 -10.71 -5.84 9.20
CA ARG A 60 -10.72 -4.77 8.19
C ARG A 60 -11.42 -3.51 8.72
N VAL A 61 -12.57 -3.65 9.37
CA VAL A 61 -13.30 -2.53 9.98
C VAL A 61 -12.45 -1.88 11.10
N LEU A 62 -11.94 -2.67 12.04
CA LEU A 62 -11.14 -2.18 13.17
C LEU A 62 -9.86 -1.46 12.73
N ASN A 63 -9.24 -1.93 11.63
CA ASN A 63 -8.01 -1.35 11.10
C ASN A 63 -8.26 -0.17 10.13
N GLY A 64 -9.52 0.21 9.89
CA GLY A 64 -9.89 1.40 9.13
C GLY A 64 -9.86 1.22 7.61
N TYR A 65 -10.07 0.00 7.12
CA TYR A 65 -10.20 -0.25 5.69
C TYR A 65 -11.53 0.27 5.13
N PRO A 66 -11.57 0.76 3.89
CA PRO A 66 -12.82 0.91 3.16
C PRO A 66 -13.52 -0.45 3.04
N THR A 67 -14.75 -0.55 3.51
CA THR A 67 -15.55 -1.79 3.48
C THR A 67 -16.92 -1.54 2.87
N ARG A 68 -17.54 -2.56 2.26
CA ARG A 68 -18.94 -2.45 1.82
C ARG A 68 -19.87 -2.80 2.97
N GLY A 69 -20.66 -1.83 3.39
CA GLY A 69 -21.78 -1.99 4.30
C GLY A 69 -23.13 -2.00 3.57
N ARG A 70 -24.22 -1.91 4.34
CA ARG A 70 -25.59 -1.93 3.81
C ARG A 70 -25.92 -0.69 2.97
N ASN A 71 -25.37 0.46 3.35
CA ASN A 71 -25.67 1.75 2.74
C ASN A 71 -24.55 2.22 1.80
N GLY A 72 -23.73 1.30 1.30
CA GLY A 72 -22.62 1.57 0.39
C GLY A 72 -21.26 1.41 1.08
N VAL A 73 -20.29 2.25 0.72
CA VAL A 73 -18.93 2.12 1.27
C VAL A 73 -18.83 2.86 2.60
N GLU A 74 -18.27 2.18 3.60
CA GLU A 74 -18.09 2.67 4.97
C GLU A 74 -16.60 2.73 5.31
N LEU A 75 -16.24 3.72 6.13
CA LEU A 75 -14.88 3.94 6.59
C LEU A 75 -14.92 4.35 8.06
N GLN A 76 -14.36 3.51 8.93
CA GLN A 76 -14.30 3.77 10.36
C GLN A 76 -12.91 4.27 10.75
N ALA A 77 -12.87 5.19 11.72
CA ALA A 77 -11.61 5.57 12.32
C ALA A 77 -11.02 4.40 13.13
N ASN A 78 -9.75 4.06 12.90
CA ASN A 78 -9.04 3.06 13.68
C ASN A 78 -8.47 3.65 14.99
N GLU A 79 -7.96 2.78 15.87
CA GLU A 79 -7.41 3.17 17.17
C GLU A 79 -6.27 4.20 17.10
N TYR A 80 -5.56 4.27 15.97
CA TYR A 80 -4.44 5.19 15.75
C TYR A 80 -4.89 6.57 15.27
N GLN A 81 -6.17 6.77 14.94
CA GLN A 81 -6.69 8.03 14.42
C GLN A 81 -7.21 8.98 15.51
N HIS A 82 -7.07 8.64 16.79
CA HIS A 82 -7.34 9.53 17.94
C HIS A 82 -8.70 10.25 17.89
N ASN A 83 -9.78 9.53 17.58
CA ASN A 83 -11.14 10.07 17.42
C ASN A 83 -11.30 11.17 16.34
N ARG A 84 -10.39 11.26 15.37
CA ARG A 84 -10.59 12.09 14.17
C ARG A 84 -11.65 11.45 13.26
N PRO A 85 -12.67 12.21 12.79
CA PRO A 85 -13.58 11.72 11.76
C PRO A 85 -12.82 11.41 10.47
N ALA A 86 -12.91 10.18 9.96
CA ALA A 86 -12.28 9.79 8.68
C ALA A 86 -13.07 10.31 7.46
N VAL A 87 -14.34 10.64 7.65
CA VAL A 87 -15.28 11.08 6.62
C VAL A 87 -15.88 12.43 7.02
N HIS A 88 -16.04 13.33 6.06
CA HIS A 88 -16.76 14.59 6.25
C HIS A 88 -18.03 14.64 5.38
N GLN A 89 -19.08 15.31 5.87
CA GLN A 89 -20.35 15.43 5.16
C GLN A 89 -20.33 16.55 4.11
N ALA A 90 -21.39 16.62 3.31
CA ALA A 90 -21.62 17.79 2.45
C ALA A 90 -21.77 19.04 3.32
N TYR A 91 -21.15 20.15 2.89
CA TYR A 91 -21.11 21.42 3.63
C TYR A 91 -20.41 21.37 5.00
N ASP A 92 -19.72 20.26 5.31
CA ASP A 92 -18.79 20.20 6.43
C ASP A 92 -17.43 20.74 5.98
N PHE A 93 -17.07 21.90 6.53
CA PHE A 93 -15.83 22.62 6.24
C PHE A 93 -14.77 22.45 7.32
N GLU A 94 -15.07 21.76 8.43
CA GLU A 94 -14.10 21.53 9.49
C GLU A 94 -13.21 20.32 9.14
N ARG A 95 -11.91 20.46 9.33
CA ARG A 95 -10.93 19.39 9.20
C ARG A 95 -10.09 19.28 10.44
N THR A 96 -9.55 18.10 10.70
CA THR A 96 -8.59 17.87 11.79
C THR A 96 -7.25 17.49 11.22
N CYS A 97 -6.20 18.22 11.61
CA CYS A 97 -4.85 17.95 11.17
C CYS A 97 -4.37 16.57 11.67
N THR A 98 -3.81 15.74 10.80
CA THR A 98 -3.27 14.42 11.17
C THR A 98 -1.95 14.48 11.93
N ARG A 99 -1.30 15.64 11.93
CA ARG A 99 0.03 15.85 12.49
C ARG A 99 0.00 16.59 13.83
N CYS A 100 -0.62 17.77 13.87
CA CYS A 100 -0.72 18.59 15.08
C CYS A 100 -2.07 18.51 15.80
N HIS A 101 -3.02 17.71 15.29
CA HIS A 101 -4.37 17.52 15.84
C HIS A 101 -5.24 18.77 15.96
N SER A 102 -4.78 19.93 15.48
CA SER A 102 -5.54 21.16 15.44
C SER A 102 -6.70 21.05 14.44
N ARG A 103 -7.84 21.63 14.79
CA ARG A 103 -8.97 21.80 13.87
C ARG A 103 -8.77 23.06 13.02
N PHE A 104 -9.16 23.00 11.76
CA PHE A 104 -9.07 24.12 10.82
C PHE A 104 -10.22 24.05 9.80
N PHE A 105 -10.46 25.16 9.12
CA PHE A 105 -11.55 25.25 8.14
C PHE A 105 -11.03 25.30 6.71
N VAL A 106 -11.73 24.64 5.80
CA VAL A 106 -11.50 24.73 4.35
C VAL A 106 -12.51 25.66 3.69
N MET A 107 -12.19 26.13 2.48
CA MET A 107 -13.09 26.94 1.67
C MET A 107 -14.34 26.11 1.26
N PRO A 108 -15.44 26.75 0.83
CA PRO A 108 -16.65 26.04 0.40
C PRO A 108 -16.45 25.01 -0.72
N ASN A 109 -15.40 25.16 -1.53
CA ASN A 109 -15.00 24.20 -2.54
C ASN A 109 -14.18 23.00 -2.00
N GLY A 110 -14.04 22.89 -0.67
CA GLY A 110 -13.31 21.84 0.02
C GLY A 110 -11.79 22.04 0.08
N LYS A 111 -11.26 23.15 -0.46
CA LYS A 111 -9.82 23.40 -0.56
C LYS A 111 -9.31 24.24 0.61
N GLN A 112 -8.20 23.84 1.20
CA GLN A 112 -7.48 24.65 2.17
C GLN A 112 -6.66 25.75 1.47
N VAL A 113 -6.53 26.88 2.15
CA VAL A 113 -5.66 27.98 1.73
C VAL A 113 -4.45 28.01 2.68
N PRO A 114 -3.22 27.80 2.19
CA PRO A 114 -2.03 27.95 3.01
C PRO A 114 -1.94 29.35 3.60
N ALA A 115 -1.59 29.43 4.88
CA ALA A 115 -1.33 30.68 5.58
C ALA A 115 -0.03 31.34 5.12
N THR A 116 0.13 32.62 5.44
CA THR A 116 1.39 33.35 5.25
C THR A 116 2.45 32.98 6.30
N THR A 117 2.01 32.49 7.46
CA THR A 117 2.86 32.05 8.59
C THR A 117 2.74 30.55 8.82
N MET A 118 3.65 29.98 9.61
CA MET A 118 3.56 28.59 10.04
C MET A 118 2.37 28.40 11.00
N VAL A 119 1.57 27.36 10.76
CA VAL A 119 0.35 27.06 11.52
C VAL A 119 0.31 25.61 12.01
N CYS A 120 1.05 24.70 11.37
CA CYS A 120 1.16 23.31 11.78
C CYS A 120 2.54 23.05 12.35
N PHE A 121 2.59 22.72 13.65
CA PHE A 121 3.80 22.38 14.39
C PHE A 121 3.66 20.94 14.89
N ASP A 122 4.42 20.01 14.31
CA ASP A 122 4.36 18.57 14.64
C ASP A 122 5.65 18.04 15.27
N GLY A 123 6.52 18.94 15.71
CA GLY A 123 7.83 18.63 16.33
C GLY A 123 8.93 18.24 15.33
N GLU A 124 8.58 17.81 14.11
CA GLU A 124 9.56 17.44 13.08
C GLU A 124 9.67 18.51 11.99
N GLN A 125 8.54 19.08 11.57
CA GLN A 125 8.43 19.98 10.44
C GLN A 125 7.35 21.04 10.68
N HIS A 126 7.67 22.29 10.37
CA HIS A 126 6.72 23.39 10.47
C HIS A 126 6.17 23.72 9.09
N ARG A 127 4.84 23.80 8.98
CA ARG A 127 4.15 24.05 7.71
C ARG A 127 3.18 25.22 7.85
N ASN A 128 3.02 25.97 6.77
CA ASN A 128 2.02 27.02 6.66
C ASN A 128 0.65 26.49 6.22
N PHE A 129 0.43 25.18 6.33
CA PHE A 129 -0.83 24.51 6.03
C PHE A 129 -1.00 23.28 6.95
N HIS A 130 -2.21 22.73 7.04
CA HIS A 130 -2.49 21.54 7.83
C HIS A 130 -2.62 20.29 6.94
N VAL A 131 -2.14 19.15 7.45
CA VAL A 131 -2.21 17.86 6.75
C VAL A 131 -3.51 17.18 7.15
N HIS A 132 -4.34 16.76 6.20
CA HIS A 132 -5.58 16.02 6.48
C HIS A 132 -5.81 14.93 5.45
N ASP A 133 -6.46 13.85 5.91
CA ASP A 133 -6.73 12.61 5.15
C ASP A 133 -8.22 12.27 5.09
N GLN A 134 -9.07 13.24 5.45
CA GLN A 134 -10.52 13.07 5.48
C GLN A 134 -11.09 12.99 4.07
N VAL A 135 -11.97 12.00 3.84
CA VAL A 135 -12.63 11.78 2.56
C VAL A 135 -14.05 12.32 2.61
N SER A 136 -14.57 12.89 1.53
CA SER A 136 -15.97 13.30 1.50
C SER A 136 -16.89 12.07 1.44
N ALA A 137 -18.05 12.13 2.11
CA ALA A 137 -19.02 11.04 2.07
C ALA A 137 -19.44 10.69 0.63
N SER A 138 -19.57 11.69 -0.26
CA SER A 138 -19.91 11.49 -1.67
C SER A 138 -18.77 10.87 -2.51
N ALA A 139 -17.50 11.12 -2.16
CA ALA A 139 -16.38 10.44 -2.79
C ALA A 139 -16.29 9.00 -2.32
N LEU A 140 -16.49 8.76 -1.01
CA LEU A 140 -16.46 7.42 -0.42
C LEU A 140 -17.46 6.47 -1.09
N GLN A 141 -18.70 6.93 -1.33
CA GLN A 141 -19.71 6.10 -2.00
C GLN A 141 -19.36 5.70 -3.45
N ARG A 142 -18.40 6.39 -4.07
CA ARG A 142 -17.94 6.10 -5.44
C ARG A 142 -16.72 5.19 -5.50
N PHE A 143 -16.24 4.67 -4.38
CA PHE A 143 -15.10 3.75 -4.39
C PHE A 143 -15.50 2.46 -5.11
N PRO A 144 -14.89 2.12 -6.26
CA PRO A 144 -15.13 0.84 -6.90
C PRO A 144 -14.63 -0.30 -6.00
N SER A 145 -15.37 -1.41 -6.04
CA SER A 145 -14.84 -2.69 -5.57
C SER A 145 -14.00 -3.32 -6.67
N THR A 146 -13.01 -4.13 -6.27
CA THR A 146 -12.20 -4.90 -7.23
C THR A 146 -13.07 -5.78 -8.12
N PRO A 147 -12.71 -5.99 -9.41
CA PRO A 147 -13.58 -6.68 -10.35
C PRO A 147 -13.95 -8.10 -9.90
N LYS A 148 -15.20 -8.49 -10.14
CA LYS A 148 -15.62 -9.87 -9.88
C LYS A 148 -14.88 -10.87 -10.76
N VAL A 149 -14.74 -12.09 -10.27
CA VAL A 149 -14.13 -13.16 -11.07
C VAL A 149 -15.02 -13.50 -12.25
N ASN A 150 -14.40 -13.62 -13.43
CA ASN A 150 -15.03 -14.04 -14.68
C ASN A 150 -14.03 -14.88 -15.50
N LYS A 151 -14.44 -15.30 -16.70
CA LYS A 151 -13.62 -16.17 -17.55
C LYS A 151 -12.30 -15.53 -18.01
N SER A 152 -12.25 -14.21 -18.20
CA SER A 152 -11.05 -13.53 -18.71
C SER A 152 -10.05 -13.19 -17.61
N ASN A 153 -10.49 -13.00 -16.37
CA ASN A 153 -9.62 -12.63 -15.24
C ASN A 153 -9.45 -13.71 -14.17
N CYS A 154 -10.01 -14.91 -14.34
CA CYS A 154 -9.94 -15.97 -13.33
C CYS A 154 -8.52 -16.40 -12.97
N HIS A 155 -7.58 -16.26 -13.90
CA HIS A 155 -6.16 -16.57 -13.71
C HIS A 155 -5.48 -15.67 -12.66
N LEU A 156 -6.04 -14.50 -12.34
CA LEU A 156 -5.54 -13.60 -11.28
C LEU A 156 -5.99 -14.03 -9.87
N SER A 157 -6.88 -15.02 -9.78
CA SER A 157 -7.41 -15.48 -8.49
C SER A 157 -6.32 -16.21 -7.71
N SER A 158 -6.17 -15.89 -6.43
CA SER A 158 -5.13 -16.44 -5.54
C SER A 158 -3.69 -15.98 -5.85
N GLU A 159 -3.48 -15.11 -6.84
CA GLU A 159 -2.22 -14.41 -6.98
C GLU A 159 -2.01 -13.48 -5.78
N MET A 160 -0.77 -13.41 -5.28
CA MET A 160 -0.38 -12.45 -4.25
C MET A 160 0.32 -11.28 -4.93
N LEU A 161 -0.24 -10.08 -4.78
CA LEU A 161 0.31 -8.85 -5.31
C LEU A 161 0.60 -7.87 -4.17
N ALA A 162 1.82 -7.36 -4.10
CA ALA A 162 2.18 -6.33 -3.13
C ALA A 162 1.91 -4.93 -3.67
N LEU A 163 1.16 -4.15 -2.91
CA LEU A 163 0.83 -2.76 -3.19
C LEU A 163 1.57 -1.85 -2.21
N ASP A 164 2.15 -0.78 -2.74
CA ASP A 164 2.60 0.35 -1.95
C ASP A 164 2.33 1.66 -2.72
N LEU A 165 1.88 2.69 -2.00
CA LEU A 165 1.61 4.01 -2.55
C LEU A 165 2.47 5.07 -1.88
N GLU A 166 3.02 5.96 -2.70
CA GLU A 166 3.58 7.21 -2.18
C GLU A 166 2.50 8.29 -2.16
N MET A 167 2.16 8.81 -0.99
CA MET A 167 1.18 9.88 -0.85
C MET A 167 1.82 11.27 -0.79
N ILE A 168 1.09 12.26 -1.28
CA ILE A 168 1.46 13.68 -1.22
C ILE A 168 0.34 14.51 -0.58
N GLN A 169 0.63 15.76 -0.23
CA GLN A 169 -0.36 16.70 0.28
C GLN A 169 -0.72 17.75 -0.77
N THR A 170 -2.02 17.93 -1.01
CA THR A 170 -2.58 19.00 -1.86
C THR A 170 -3.49 19.92 -1.06
N VAL A 171 -3.99 20.97 -1.73
CA VAL A 171 -5.03 21.84 -1.18
C VAL A 171 -6.33 21.10 -0.84
N SER A 172 -6.59 19.92 -1.41
CA SER A 172 -7.80 19.14 -1.14
C SER A 172 -7.58 18.03 -0.09
N GLY A 173 -6.35 17.89 0.43
CA GLY A 173 -5.99 16.82 1.35
C GLY A 173 -4.88 15.92 0.80
N GLN A 174 -4.65 14.82 1.51
CA GLN A 174 -3.75 13.77 1.08
C GLN A 174 -4.29 13.07 -0.18
N THR A 175 -3.42 12.79 -1.14
CA THR A 175 -3.75 12.10 -2.40
C THR A 175 -2.61 11.19 -2.84
N VAL A 176 -2.86 10.32 -3.82
CA VAL A 176 -1.85 9.43 -4.39
C VAL A 176 -0.85 10.24 -5.23
N GLY A 177 0.44 10.10 -4.95
CA GLY A 177 1.54 10.59 -5.76
C GLY A 177 2.08 9.52 -6.71
N ARG A 178 2.30 8.30 -6.23
CA ARG A 178 2.76 7.15 -7.03
C ARG A 178 2.05 5.87 -6.60
N ILE A 179 1.76 4.98 -7.55
CA ILE A 179 1.23 3.64 -7.31
C ILE A 179 2.27 2.63 -7.78
N THR A 180 2.63 1.68 -6.92
CA THR A 180 3.46 0.54 -7.33
C THR A 180 2.81 -0.77 -6.93
N LEU A 181 2.68 -1.69 -7.91
CA LEU A 181 2.16 -3.04 -7.71
C LEU A 181 3.22 -4.04 -8.16
N VAL A 182 3.50 -5.02 -7.31
CA VAL A 182 4.57 -6.02 -7.51
C VAL A 182 3.99 -7.43 -7.37
N SER A 183 4.41 -8.36 -8.22
CA SER A 183 4.02 -9.76 -8.12
C SER A 183 4.70 -10.48 -6.94
N CYS A 184 4.25 -11.69 -6.61
CA CYS A 184 4.95 -12.56 -5.65
C CYS A 184 6.37 -12.96 -6.11
N THR A 185 6.69 -12.80 -7.40
CA THR A 185 8.03 -13.03 -7.96
C THR A 185 8.90 -11.77 -7.96
N GLU A 186 8.45 -10.70 -7.30
CA GLU A 186 9.11 -9.40 -7.19
C GLU A 186 9.19 -8.61 -8.50
N ALA A 187 8.38 -8.98 -9.51
CA ALA A 187 8.28 -8.24 -10.76
C ALA A 187 7.32 -7.05 -10.59
N VAL A 188 7.75 -5.86 -11.00
CA VAL A 188 6.91 -4.67 -11.02
C VAL A 188 5.87 -4.81 -12.15
N LEU A 189 4.60 -4.89 -11.78
CA LEU A 189 3.47 -5.00 -12.70
C LEU A 189 2.91 -3.62 -13.08
N LEU A 190 2.86 -2.72 -12.09
CA LEU A 190 2.37 -1.36 -12.24
C LEU A 190 3.31 -0.41 -11.52
N ASP A 191 3.67 0.69 -12.18
CA ASP A 191 4.43 1.77 -11.56
C ASP A 191 4.08 3.11 -12.20
N ILE A 192 3.20 3.88 -11.54
CA ILE A 192 2.58 5.08 -12.12
C ILE A 192 2.75 6.26 -11.18
N VAL A 193 3.40 7.32 -11.65
CA VAL A 193 3.31 8.66 -11.03
C VAL A 193 2.01 9.33 -11.50
N VAL A 194 1.17 9.70 -10.54
CA VAL A 194 -0.18 10.23 -10.77
C VAL A 194 -0.12 11.74 -11.01
N LYS A 195 -0.74 12.18 -12.11
CA LYS A 195 -0.93 13.59 -12.44
C LYS A 195 -1.90 14.23 -11.45
N GLN A 196 -1.46 15.30 -10.82
CA GLN A 196 -2.26 16.04 -9.84
C GLN A 196 -3.14 17.09 -10.53
N THR A 197 -4.42 17.09 -10.18
CA THR A 197 -5.39 18.12 -10.62
C THR A 197 -5.40 19.33 -9.70
N ASP A 198 -5.15 19.10 -8.41
CA ASP A 198 -5.08 20.13 -7.40
C ASP A 198 -3.65 20.58 -7.15
N ARG A 199 -3.50 21.83 -6.68
CA ARG A 199 -2.20 22.38 -6.31
C ARG A 199 -1.56 21.52 -5.22
N ILE A 200 -0.37 21.03 -5.51
CA ILE A 200 0.50 20.35 -4.55
C ILE A 200 0.98 21.38 -3.51
N LEU A 201 0.81 21.05 -2.23
CA LEU A 201 1.34 21.82 -1.11
C LEU A 201 2.70 21.29 -0.69
N ASP A 202 2.83 19.97 -0.62
CA ASP A 202 4.05 19.29 -0.21
C ASP A 202 4.09 17.91 -0.89
N PRO A 203 5.12 17.61 -1.70
CA PRO A 203 5.29 16.30 -2.31
C PRO A 203 5.70 15.23 -1.29
N MET A 204 5.92 15.58 -0.02
CA MET A 204 6.32 14.68 1.06
C MET A 204 7.64 13.95 0.78
N THR A 205 8.59 14.59 0.07
CA THR A 205 9.79 13.95 -0.53
C THR A 205 10.55 13.00 0.41
N LYS A 206 10.71 13.38 1.69
CA LYS A 206 11.36 12.53 2.71
C LYS A 206 10.71 11.15 2.86
N TYR A 207 9.39 11.08 2.66
CA TYR A 207 8.60 9.87 2.77
C TYR A 207 8.23 9.31 1.40
N SER A 208 8.03 10.15 0.37
CA SER A 208 7.52 9.73 -0.93
C SER A 208 8.59 9.45 -1.99
N GLY A 209 9.80 9.99 -1.79
CA GLY A 209 10.82 10.07 -2.85
C GLY A 209 10.41 10.94 -4.06
N LEU A 210 9.22 11.58 -4.05
CA LEU A 210 8.70 12.40 -5.13
C LEU A 210 9.11 13.86 -4.97
N THR A 211 9.29 14.53 -6.09
CA THR A 211 9.55 15.97 -6.17
C THR A 211 8.49 16.63 -7.04
N ILE A 212 8.43 17.96 -7.06
CA ILE A 212 7.55 18.68 -8.00
C ILE A 212 7.88 18.33 -9.45
N GLU A 213 9.15 18.09 -9.75
CA GLU A 213 9.62 17.66 -11.09
C GLU A 213 9.05 16.31 -11.50
N SER A 214 8.88 15.37 -10.54
CA SER A 214 8.29 14.05 -10.79
C SER A 214 6.90 14.13 -11.44
N PHE A 215 6.15 15.21 -11.19
CA PHE A 215 4.80 15.39 -11.73
C PHE A 215 4.74 16.09 -13.08
N LYS A 216 5.83 16.71 -13.56
CA LYS A 216 5.82 17.45 -14.84
C LYS A 216 5.51 16.55 -16.05
N THR A 217 5.97 15.30 -15.99
CA THR A 217 5.78 14.31 -17.06
C THR A 217 4.63 13.34 -16.78
N ALA A 218 3.97 13.45 -15.62
CA ALA A 218 2.88 12.57 -15.22
C ALA A 218 1.67 12.77 -16.14
N LYS A 219 1.24 11.69 -16.79
CA LYS A 219 0.11 11.71 -17.75
C LYS A 219 -1.17 11.10 -17.21
N TRP A 220 -1.05 10.21 -16.23
CA TRP A 220 -2.15 9.41 -15.71
C TRP A 220 -2.93 10.19 -14.67
N THR A 221 -4.23 10.40 -14.88
CA THR A 221 -5.12 10.90 -13.82
C THR A 221 -5.26 9.84 -12.72
N LEU A 222 -5.68 10.24 -11.52
CA LEU A 222 -5.96 9.29 -10.43
C LEU A 222 -6.98 8.22 -10.87
N GLU A 223 -8.01 8.61 -11.62
CA GLU A 223 -9.00 7.67 -12.14
C GLU A 223 -8.39 6.67 -13.13
N ALA A 224 -7.58 7.13 -14.09
CA ALA A 224 -6.93 6.25 -15.05
C ALA A 224 -5.93 5.30 -14.37
N ALA A 225 -5.16 5.80 -13.39
CA ALA A 225 -4.22 5.00 -12.62
C ALA A 225 -4.95 3.96 -11.75
N ARG A 226 -6.10 4.32 -11.15
CA ARG A 226 -6.98 3.39 -10.43
C ARG A 226 -7.52 2.31 -11.36
N MET A 227 -7.96 2.67 -12.56
CA MET A 227 -8.44 1.69 -13.55
C MET A 227 -7.34 0.74 -14.00
N ALA A 228 -6.11 1.23 -14.20
CA ALA A 228 -4.96 0.38 -14.49
C ALA A 228 -4.70 -0.61 -13.35
N PHE A 229 -4.70 -0.15 -12.09
CA PHE A 229 -4.59 -1.01 -10.92
C PHE A 229 -5.72 -2.07 -10.86
N LEU A 230 -6.97 -1.70 -11.12
CA LEU A 230 -8.10 -2.62 -11.09
C LEU A 230 -8.04 -3.67 -12.22
N ASN A 231 -7.30 -3.43 -13.29
CA ASN A 231 -7.11 -4.40 -14.38
C ASN A 231 -6.10 -5.50 -14.03
N GLU A 232 -5.22 -5.27 -13.06
CA GLU A 232 -4.18 -6.22 -12.65
C GLU A 232 -4.67 -7.26 -11.62
N LEU A 233 -5.90 -7.16 -11.14
CA LEU A 233 -6.42 -8.00 -10.07
C LEU A 233 -7.93 -8.23 -10.15
N ASN A 234 -8.42 -9.19 -9.35
CA ASN A 234 -9.85 -9.44 -9.15
C ASN A 234 -10.17 -9.57 -7.65
N GLU A 235 -11.45 -9.75 -7.30
CA GLU A 235 -11.91 -9.90 -5.91
C GLU A 235 -11.29 -11.09 -5.14
N ARG A 236 -10.70 -12.06 -5.84
CA ARG A 236 -10.01 -13.23 -5.27
C ARG A 236 -8.48 -13.13 -5.26
N THR A 237 -7.90 -12.11 -5.91
CA THR A 237 -6.48 -11.77 -5.76
C THR A 237 -6.21 -11.38 -4.30
N ILE A 238 -5.00 -11.62 -3.81
CA ILE A 238 -4.58 -11.29 -2.44
C ILE A 238 -3.67 -10.07 -2.51
N LEU A 239 -4.09 -8.96 -1.91
CA LEU A 239 -3.23 -7.79 -1.76
C LEU A 239 -2.38 -7.89 -0.50
N VAL A 240 -1.08 -7.65 -0.66
CA VAL A 240 -0.09 -7.64 0.42
C VAL A 240 0.48 -6.23 0.56
N GLY A 241 0.76 -5.78 1.78
CA GLY A 241 1.42 -4.50 1.99
C GLY A 241 1.67 -4.21 3.46
N HIS A 242 1.97 -2.96 3.79
CA HIS A 242 2.25 -2.53 5.15
C HIS A 242 1.45 -1.26 5.50
N GLY A 243 0.33 -1.42 6.20
CA GLY A 243 -0.58 -0.31 6.50
C GLY A 243 -1.59 0.00 5.38
N LEU A 244 -2.00 -1.02 4.61
CA LEU A 244 -2.79 -0.90 3.37
C LEU A 244 -4.14 -0.21 3.51
N ALA A 245 -4.66 -0.06 4.74
CA ALA A 245 -5.88 0.68 4.98
C ALA A 245 -5.79 2.11 4.43
N ASN A 246 -4.64 2.77 4.61
CA ASN A 246 -4.44 4.11 4.09
C ASN A 246 -4.32 4.11 2.56
N ASP A 247 -3.55 3.17 2.02
CA ASP A 247 -3.36 3.01 0.57
C ASP A 247 -4.68 2.85 -0.17
N LEU A 248 -5.50 1.89 0.25
CA LEU A 248 -6.79 1.62 -0.38
C LEU A 248 -7.78 2.76 -0.19
N ARG A 249 -7.71 3.49 0.93
CA ARG A 249 -8.52 4.68 1.17
C ARG A 249 -8.14 5.82 0.21
N VAL A 250 -6.85 6.14 0.10
CA VAL A 250 -6.38 7.26 -0.73
C VAL A 250 -6.49 6.92 -2.22
N LEU A 251 -6.23 5.67 -2.59
CA LEU A 251 -6.50 5.17 -3.94
C LEU A 251 -8.00 5.18 -4.25
N GLY A 252 -8.85 4.98 -3.24
CA GLY A 252 -10.29 4.98 -3.35
C GLY A 252 -10.84 3.67 -3.90
N VAL A 253 -10.38 2.53 -3.38
CA VAL A 253 -10.78 1.18 -3.82
C VAL A 253 -11.18 0.34 -2.60
N VAL A 254 -12.21 -0.50 -2.78
CA VAL A 254 -12.58 -1.53 -1.81
C VAL A 254 -12.05 -2.89 -2.26
N HIS A 255 -11.19 -3.50 -1.44
CA HIS A 255 -10.69 -4.85 -1.65
C HIS A 255 -10.69 -5.62 -0.31
N GLU A 256 -11.09 -6.88 -0.34
CA GLU A 256 -11.34 -7.65 0.89
C GLU A 256 -10.22 -8.61 1.26
N ARG A 257 -9.51 -9.18 0.28
CA ARG A 257 -8.48 -10.18 0.53
C ARG A 257 -7.12 -9.52 0.74
N VAL A 258 -6.92 -9.03 1.96
CA VAL A 258 -5.72 -8.27 2.34
C VAL A 258 -4.89 -9.03 3.38
N ILE A 259 -3.58 -9.08 3.15
CA ILE A 259 -2.56 -9.40 4.15
C ILE A 259 -1.80 -8.11 4.46
N ASP A 260 -1.95 -7.59 5.67
CA ASP A 260 -1.23 -6.40 6.12
C ASP A 260 -0.12 -6.78 7.10
N THR A 261 1.13 -6.62 6.65
CA THR A 261 2.33 -6.94 7.44
C THR A 261 2.44 -6.11 8.72
N SER A 262 1.87 -4.90 8.76
CA SER A 262 1.82 -4.11 10.00
C SER A 262 0.89 -4.73 11.04
N VAL A 263 -0.15 -5.45 10.61
CA VAL A 263 -1.14 -6.13 11.46
C VAL A 263 -0.66 -7.53 11.85
N ILE A 264 -0.24 -8.36 10.90
CA ILE A 264 0.15 -9.74 11.19
C ILE A 264 1.43 -9.84 12.05
N TYR A 265 2.30 -8.83 12.01
CA TYR A 265 3.47 -8.70 12.88
C TYR A 265 3.26 -7.75 14.07
N THR A 266 2.01 -7.39 14.40
CA THR A 266 1.74 -6.52 15.56
C THR A 266 2.28 -7.17 16.84
N HIS A 267 3.01 -6.40 17.64
CA HIS A 267 3.56 -6.85 18.91
C HIS A 267 3.13 -5.91 20.03
N ARG A 268 2.50 -6.46 21.09
CA ARG A 268 1.99 -5.70 22.25
C ARG A 268 1.09 -4.52 21.85
N GLY A 269 0.20 -4.74 20.89
CA GLY A 269 -0.74 -3.72 20.39
C GLY A 269 -0.07 -2.56 19.64
N ARG A 270 1.20 -2.71 19.22
CA ARG A 270 1.91 -1.72 18.42
C ARG A 270 2.26 -2.29 17.06
N ARG A 271 1.93 -1.54 16.01
CA ARG A 271 2.36 -1.82 14.65
C ARG A 271 3.83 -1.43 14.49
N PRO A 272 4.73 -2.38 14.17
CA PRO A 272 6.13 -2.08 13.92
C PRO A 272 6.28 -1.38 12.55
N ALA A 273 7.24 -0.47 12.43
CA ALA A 273 7.55 0.14 11.13
C ALA A 273 8.17 -0.89 10.17
N LEU A 274 7.83 -0.81 8.88
CA LEU A 274 8.35 -1.71 7.83
C LEU A 274 9.88 -1.82 7.88
N ARG A 275 10.61 -0.71 7.94
CA ARG A 275 12.08 -0.69 8.05
C ARG A 275 12.63 -1.51 9.22
N ASN A 276 11.92 -1.51 10.36
CA ASN A 276 12.35 -2.25 11.55
C ASN A 276 12.02 -3.74 11.39
N LEU A 277 10.86 -4.07 10.81
CA LEU A 277 10.50 -5.46 10.49
C LEU A 277 11.50 -6.06 9.50
N THR A 278 11.76 -5.40 8.38
CA THR A 278 12.69 -5.89 7.36
C THR A 278 14.08 -6.12 7.95
N LYS A 279 14.58 -5.20 8.77
CA LYS A 279 15.86 -5.37 9.46
C LYS A 279 15.86 -6.57 10.40
N ASN A 280 14.86 -6.67 11.27
CA ASN A 280 14.86 -7.64 12.37
C ASN A 280 14.45 -9.04 11.92
N VAL A 281 13.59 -9.16 10.90
CA VAL A 281 13.03 -10.42 10.42
C VAL A 281 13.76 -10.92 9.17
N LEU A 282 14.03 -10.03 8.20
CA LEU A 282 14.64 -10.39 6.92
C LEU A 282 16.14 -10.11 6.84
N GLY A 283 16.71 -9.41 7.84
CA GLY A 283 18.16 -9.19 7.94
C GLY A 283 18.74 -8.09 7.06
N TYR A 284 17.92 -7.29 6.38
CA TYR A 284 18.40 -6.21 5.50
C TYR A 284 17.71 -4.87 5.73
N HIS A 285 18.34 -3.81 5.25
CA HIS A 285 17.88 -2.43 5.38
C HIS A 285 17.17 -1.96 4.10
N ILE A 286 16.08 -1.22 4.29
CA ILE A 286 15.34 -0.50 3.23
C ILE A 286 15.31 1.00 3.58
N GLN A 287 14.82 1.83 2.66
CA GLN A 287 14.61 3.27 2.87
C GLN A 287 15.91 4.00 3.26
N GLN A 288 17.03 3.60 2.63
CA GLN A 288 18.36 4.18 2.88
C GLN A 288 18.65 5.44 2.03
N GLY A 289 17.75 5.80 1.12
CA GLY A 289 17.87 6.99 0.29
C GLY A 289 17.25 8.25 0.92
N ASP A 290 17.20 9.33 0.14
CA ASP A 290 16.64 10.63 0.55
C ASP A 290 15.09 10.64 0.64
N GLY A 291 14.46 9.53 0.24
CA GLY A 291 13.03 9.28 0.32
C GLY A 291 12.75 7.78 0.21
N HIS A 292 11.50 7.37 0.42
CA HIS A 292 11.14 5.95 0.24
C HIS A 292 11.03 5.60 -1.24
N CYS A 293 11.02 4.30 -1.50
CA CYS A 293 10.85 3.73 -2.82
C CYS A 293 9.73 2.70 -2.73
N SER A 294 8.55 3.05 -3.24
CA SER A 294 7.38 2.17 -3.24
C SER A 294 7.64 0.76 -3.78
N ALA A 295 8.51 0.59 -4.78
CA ALA A 295 8.89 -0.75 -5.26
C ALA A 295 9.68 -1.55 -4.21
N GLU A 296 10.60 -0.91 -3.49
CA GLU A 296 11.36 -1.54 -2.40
C GLU A 296 10.43 -1.93 -1.24
N ASP A 297 9.50 -1.04 -0.88
CA ASP A 297 8.57 -1.23 0.24
C ASP A 297 7.51 -2.31 -0.07
N ALA A 298 7.00 -2.35 -1.31
CA ALA A 298 6.12 -3.42 -1.80
C ALA A 298 6.83 -4.79 -1.78
N VAL A 299 8.06 -4.87 -2.30
CA VAL A 299 8.87 -6.11 -2.27
C VAL A 299 9.13 -6.55 -0.84
N ALA A 300 9.53 -5.63 0.05
CA ALA A 300 9.77 -5.95 1.46
C ALA A 300 8.51 -6.50 2.14
N SER A 301 7.35 -5.90 1.87
CA SER A 301 6.06 -6.36 2.39
C SER A 301 5.70 -7.77 1.87
N MET A 302 5.92 -8.04 0.57
CA MET A 302 5.72 -9.37 -0.01
C MET A 302 6.61 -10.41 0.68
N ARG A 303 7.91 -10.10 0.84
CA ARG A 303 8.87 -10.99 1.48
C ARG A 303 8.51 -11.27 2.94
N LEU A 304 8.06 -10.26 3.69
CA LEU A 304 7.60 -10.42 5.07
C LEU A 304 6.36 -11.32 5.17
N ALA A 305 5.39 -11.18 4.26
CA ALA A 305 4.22 -12.05 4.23
C ALA A 305 4.61 -13.50 3.95
N ILE A 306 5.46 -13.75 2.94
CA ILE A 306 5.98 -15.09 2.62
C ILE A 306 6.79 -15.66 3.79
N HIS A 307 7.63 -14.85 4.42
CA HIS A 307 8.39 -15.27 5.60
C HIS A 307 7.45 -15.67 6.76
N GLY A 308 6.41 -14.88 6.99
CA GLY A 308 5.39 -15.16 8.02
C GLY A 308 4.63 -16.45 7.78
N LEU A 309 4.33 -16.78 6.52
CA LEU A 309 3.72 -18.06 6.16
C LEU A 309 4.61 -19.26 6.51
N ASN A 310 5.93 -19.12 6.37
CA ASN A 310 6.89 -20.18 6.66
C ASN A 310 7.31 -20.25 8.14
N HIS A 311 7.12 -19.15 8.87
CA HIS A 311 7.52 -18.97 10.25
C HIS A 311 6.37 -18.38 11.08
N PRO A 312 5.21 -19.05 11.20
CA PRO A 312 4.06 -18.49 11.88
C PRO A 312 4.33 -18.13 13.35
N GLU A 313 5.29 -18.77 14.01
CA GLU A 313 5.67 -18.55 15.42
C GLU A 313 6.12 -17.12 15.74
N ILE A 314 6.58 -16.35 14.75
CA ILE A 314 7.02 -14.96 14.95
C ILE A 314 5.88 -13.94 14.73
N LEU A 315 4.72 -14.39 14.25
CA LEU A 315 3.57 -13.53 13.99
C LEU A 315 2.83 -13.20 15.29
N ALA A 316 1.88 -12.27 15.20
CA ALA A 316 0.97 -12.00 16.31
C ALA A 316 0.19 -13.28 16.68
N PRO A 317 -0.13 -13.52 17.97
CA PRO A 317 -0.66 -14.80 18.46
C PRO A 317 -1.82 -15.39 17.66
N GLN A 318 -2.73 -14.55 17.16
CA GLN A 318 -3.88 -14.96 16.37
C GLN A 318 -3.52 -15.54 14.98
N TYR A 319 -2.31 -15.28 14.48
CA TYR A 319 -1.81 -15.77 13.19
C TYR A 319 -0.80 -16.93 13.33
N GLN A 320 -0.51 -17.41 14.55
CA GLN A 320 0.51 -18.45 14.76
C GLN A 320 0.03 -19.87 14.42
N ASN A 321 -1.28 -20.11 14.35
CA ASN A 321 -1.88 -21.44 14.20
C ASN A 321 -2.29 -21.78 12.75
N LEU A 322 -1.52 -21.36 11.74
CA LEU A 322 -1.87 -21.54 10.32
C LEU A 322 -2.00 -23.00 9.88
N HIS A 323 -1.23 -23.91 10.50
CA HIS A 323 -1.18 -25.32 10.14
C HIS A 323 -2.21 -26.20 10.87
N ASN A 324 -2.92 -25.65 11.86
CA ASN A 324 -3.95 -26.37 12.62
C ASN A 324 -5.35 -26.26 11.98
N VAL A 325 -5.46 -25.65 10.79
CA VAL A 325 -6.69 -25.48 10.01
C VAL A 325 -6.84 -26.57 8.92
N ILE A 326 -5.97 -27.59 8.94
CA ILE A 326 -6.01 -28.75 8.03
C ILE A 326 -6.80 -29.89 8.64
#